data_AF-A0A2K5KRA3-F1
#
_entry.id   AF-A0A2K5KRA3-F1
#
_cell.length_a   1.000
_cell.length_b   1.000
_cell.length_c   1.000
_cell.angle_alpha   90.00
_cell.angle_beta   90.00
_cell.angle_gamma   90.00
#
_symmetry.space_group_name_H-M   'P 1'
#
loop_
_entity.id
_entity.type
_entity.pdbx_description
1 polymer ?
#
loop_
_entity_poly.entity_id
_entity_poly.type
_entity_poly.pdbx_seq_one_letter_code
_entity_poly.pdbx_strand_id
1 'polypeptide(L)'
;MGLRKKSARNPPVLSQEFILQNHADIVSCVGMFFLLGLVFEGTAEASIVFLTLQHSVAVPAAEEPATGSKSLYYYGVKDLATVFFYMLVAIIIHATIQEYVLDKINRRMQFTKAKQNKFNESGQFSVFYFFSCIWGTFILISENCLSDPTLIWRAHPHRMMTFQMKFFYISQLAYWFHALPELYFQKIRKQDIPRQLVYIGLHLFHITGAYLLYLNHLGLLLLVLHYFVELLSHMCGLFYFSDEKYQKGISLWAIVFILGRLMTLIVSVLTVGFHLAGSQNQNPDAITGNVNVLAAKIAVLSSSCTIQAYVTWNLITLRLQRWIEDSNIQASCMKKKRSRSSKKRTENGVGMETSNRVDCLPKRKEKSS
;
A
#
# COMPACT_ATOMS: atom_id res chain seq x y z
N MET A 1 -30.55 -26.32 -15.65
CA MET A 1 -31.82 -25.56 -15.59
C MET A 1 -31.51 -24.14 -15.14
N GLY A 2 -32.02 -23.12 -15.85
CA GLY A 2 -31.90 -21.71 -15.46
C GLY A 2 -30.81 -20.89 -16.17
N LEU A 3 -30.94 -20.70 -17.49
CA LEU A 3 -30.32 -19.57 -18.20
C LEU A 3 -30.84 -18.27 -17.55
N ARG A 4 -30.03 -17.64 -16.69
CA ARG A 4 -30.36 -16.30 -16.14
C ARG A 4 -30.28 -15.29 -17.29
N LYS A 5 -31.46 -14.96 -17.85
CA LYS A 5 -31.70 -13.88 -18.80
C LYS A 5 -30.93 -12.64 -18.33
N LYS A 6 -29.98 -12.16 -19.16
CA LYS A 6 -29.44 -10.80 -19.05
C LYS A 6 -30.60 -9.83 -19.28
N SER A 7 -31.19 -9.31 -18.21
CA SER A 7 -32.18 -8.24 -18.33
C SER A 7 -31.44 -6.91 -18.39
N ALA A 8 -31.48 -6.27 -19.54
CA ALA A 8 -31.03 -4.91 -19.80
C ALA A 8 -31.99 -3.86 -19.20
N ARG A 9 -32.48 -4.06 -17.97
CA ARG A 9 -33.29 -3.08 -17.23
C ARG A 9 -32.50 -2.62 -16.02
N ASN A 10 -32.47 -1.31 -15.81
CA ASN A 10 -31.93 -0.70 -14.61
C ASN A 10 -32.44 -1.46 -13.37
N PRO A 11 -31.55 -1.84 -12.46
CA PRO A 11 -31.95 -2.59 -11.28
C PRO A 11 -32.93 -1.74 -10.44
N PRO A 12 -33.86 -2.37 -9.71
CA PRO A 12 -34.83 -1.64 -8.88
C PRO A 12 -34.10 -0.68 -7.93
N VAL A 13 -34.66 0.52 -7.74
CA VAL A 13 -34.09 1.57 -6.89
C VAL A 13 -33.86 1.02 -5.48
N LEU A 14 -32.68 1.26 -4.90
CA LEU A 14 -32.19 0.71 -3.61
C LEU A 14 -31.92 -0.81 -3.57
N SER A 15 -32.01 -1.53 -4.67
CA SER A 15 -31.53 -2.91 -4.70
C SER A 15 -30.01 -2.98 -4.50
N GLN A 16 -29.52 -4.14 -4.06
CA GLN A 16 -28.08 -4.37 -3.89
C GLN A 16 -27.30 -4.12 -5.19
N GLU A 17 -27.89 -4.44 -6.34
CA GLU A 17 -27.27 -4.20 -7.66
C GLU A 17 -27.26 -2.70 -8.01
N PHE A 18 -28.29 -1.95 -7.63
CA PHE A 18 -28.35 -0.49 -7.80
C PHE A 18 -27.29 0.25 -6.96
N ILE A 19 -27.18 -0.09 -5.67
CA ILE A 19 -26.20 0.52 -4.76
C ILE A 19 -24.78 0.27 -5.27
N LEU A 20 -24.51 -0.94 -5.78
CA LEU A 20 -23.19 -1.28 -6.29
C LEU A 20 -22.82 -0.49 -7.53
N GLN A 21 -23.77 -0.29 -8.45
CA GLN A 21 -23.52 0.42 -9.70
C GLN A 21 -23.35 1.92 -9.48
N ASN A 22 -24.08 2.51 -8.53
CA ASN A 22 -24.12 3.95 -8.30
C ASN A 22 -23.41 4.35 -7.00
N HIS A 23 -22.52 3.52 -6.45
CA HIS A 23 -21.90 3.76 -5.14
C HIS A 23 -21.15 5.09 -5.10
N ALA A 24 -20.44 5.45 -6.18
CA ALA A 24 -19.73 6.73 -6.30
C ALA A 24 -20.69 7.93 -6.23
N ASP A 25 -21.81 7.86 -6.94
CA ASP A 25 -22.83 8.92 -6.94
C ASP A 25 -23.53 9.04 -5.58
N ILE A 26 -23.88 7.91 -4.96
CA ILE A 26 -24.50 7.88 -3.62
C ILE A 26 -23.54 8.51 -2.59
N VAL A 27 -22.27 8.10 -2.61
CA VAL A 27 -21.26 8.65 -1.69
C VAL A 27 -20.98 10.12 -1.99
N SER A 28 -21.00 10.53 -3.25
CA SER A 28 -20.92 11.93 -3.66
C SER A 28 -22.08 12.76 -3.11
N CYS A 29 -23.32 12.25 -3.18
CA CYS A 29 -24.48 12.89 -2.56
C CYS A 29 -24.31 13.06 -1.03
N VAL A 30 -23.75 12.06 -0.34
CA VAL A 30 -23.45 12.15 1.10
C VAL A 30 -22.35 13.19 1.37
N GLY A 31 -21.29 13.23 0.55
CA GLY A 31 -20.25 14.26 0.66
C GLY A 31 -20.78 15.68 0.42
N MET A 32 -21.63 15.83 -0.59
CA MET A 32 -22.35 17.06 -0.93
C MET A 32 -23.19 17.60 0.23
N PHE A 33 -23.80 16.72 1.03
CA PHE A 33 -24.56 17.14 2.21
C PHE A 33 -23.70 17.95 3.19
N PHE A 34 -22.45 17.52 3.44
CA PHE A 34 -21.52 18.28 4.30
C PHE A 34 -21.06 19.59 3.65
N LEU A 35 -20.87 19.61 2.33
CA LEU A 35 -20.52 20.84 1.60
C LEU A 35 -21.65 21.87 1.63
N LEU A 36 -22.89 21.43 1.39
CA LEU A 36 -24.08 22.29 1.46
C LEU A 36 -24.33 22.78 2.88
N GLY A 37 -24.00 21.99 3.90
CA GLY A 37 -24.07 22.41 5.29
C GLY A 37 -23.20 23.62 5.64
N LEU A 38 -22.17 23.95 4.83
CA LEU A 38 -21.40 25.19 4.99
C LEU A 38 -22.12 26.45 4.50
N VAL A 39 -23.15 26.30 3.67
CA VAL A 39 -23.89 27.43 3.10
C VAL A 39 -24.80 28.08 4.15
N PHE A 40 -25.27 27.31 5.13
CA PHE A 40 -26.14 27.82 6.20
C PHE A 40 -25.35 28.02 7.48
N GLU A 41 -25.46 29.20 8.09
CA GLU A 41 -24.74 29.59 9.31
C GLU A 41 -24.94 28.60 10.46
N GLY A 42 -26.17 28.13 10.68
CA GLY A 42 -26.49 27.18 11.76
C GLY A 42 -25.90 25.77 11.58
N THR A 43 -25.64 25.34 10.34
CA THR A 43 -25.03 24.02 10.05
C THR A 43 -23.54 24.10 9.72
N ALA A 44 -23.00 25.31 9.51
CA ALA A 44 -21.61 25.53 9.12
C ALA A 44 -20.64 25.06 10.21
N GLU A 45 -20.93 25.35 11.48
CA GLU A 45 -20.14 24.91 12.65
C GLU A 45 -20.04 23.38 12.75
N ALA A 46 -21.10 22.65 12.41
CA ALA A 46 -21.07 21.19 12.40
C ALA A 46 -20.32 20.66 11.17
N SER A 47 -20.54 21.28 10.01
CA SER A 47 -19.99 20.84 8.72
C SER A 47 -18.49 21.06 8.64
N ILE A 48 -17.97 22.16 9.20
CA ILE A 48 -16.54 22.49 9.14
C ILE A 48 -15.66 21.45 9.84
N VAL A 49 -16.20 20.76 10.86
CA VAL A 49 -15.49 19.69 11.58
C VAL A 49 -15.09 18.53 10.65
N PHE A 50 -15.91 18.27 9.63
CA PHE A 50 -15.67 17.23 8.64
C PHE A 50 -14.66 17.65 7.58
N LEU A 51 -14.60 18.95 7.23
CA LEU A 51 -13.78 19.42 6.11
C LEU A 51 -12.39 19.88 6.53
N THR A 52 -12.25 20.56 7.67
CA THR A 52 -10.99 21.19 8.05
C THR A 52 -10.20 20.35 9.04
N LEU A 53 -8.88 20.53 9.05
CA LEU A 53 -8.03 19.94 10.09
C LEU A 53 -8.37 20.55 11.45
N GLN A 54 -8.66 19.68 12.40
CA GLN A 54 -9.04 20.08 13.75
C GLN A 54 -7.81 20.33 14.65
N HIS A 55 -8.00 20.97 15.80
CA HIS A 55 -6.96 21.13 16.83
C HIS A 55 -5.73 21.95 16.39
N SER A 56 -5.93 23.05 15.65
CA SER A 56 -4.86 24.01 15.35
C SER A 56 -4.55 24.89 16.56
N VAL A 57 -3.27 25.20 16.75
CA VAL A 57 -2.76 26.15 17.73
C VAL A 57 -1.84 27.12 17.00
N ALA A 58 -2.15 28.42 17.10
CA ALA A 58 -1.29 29.47 16.58
C ALA A 58 -0.10 29.64 17.54
N VAL A 59 1.10 29.26 17.09
CA VAL A 59 2.33 29.56 17.82
C VAL A 59 2.74 30.99 17.46
N PRO A 60 2.84 31.91 18.45
CA PRO A 60 3.30 33.26 18.18
C PRO A 60 4.74 33.23 17.66
N ALA A 61 5.05 34.10 16.70
CA ALA A 61 6.32 34.19 15.99
C ALA A 61 7.46 34.75 16.87
N ALA A 62 7.69 34.15 18.03
CA ALA A 62 8.86 34.39 18.86
C ALA A 62 9.83 33.23 18.62
N GLU A 63 10.65 33.32 17.57
CA GLU A 63 12.08 32.91 17.55
C GLU A 63 12.71 32.76 16.15
N GLU A 64 11.98 32.85 15.03
CA GLU A 64 12.62 32.94 13.70
C GLU A 64 11.93 33.92 12.73
N PRO A 65 12.60 35.01 12.31
CA PRO A 65 12.06 35.99 11.36
C PRO A 65 12.30 35.50 9.92
N ALA A 66 11.58 34.47 9.48
CA ALA A 66 11.59 34.09 8.05
C ALA A 66 10.37 33.30 7.56
N THR A 67 9.53 32.76 8.43
CA THR A 67 8.30 32.06 8.01
C THR A 67 7.14 32.50 8.90
N GLY A 68 6.07 33.01 8.29
CA GLY A 68 4.89 33.52 8.99
C GLY A 68 4.31 32.50 9.99
N SER A 69 3.46 32.98 10.92
CA SER A 69 2.81 32.20 11.99
C SER A 69 2.51 30.75 11.59
N LYS A 70 3.36 29.80 11.99
CA LYS A 70 3.19 28.39 11.64
C LYS A 70 2.17 27.79 12.59
N SER A 71 0.98 27.48 12.08
CA SER A 71 -0.04 26.77 12.85
C SER A 71 0.42 25.33 13.10
N LEU A 72 0.51 24.95 14.36
CA LEU A 72 0.84 23.59 14.80
C LEU A 72 -0.42 22.86 15.25
N TYR A 73 -0.43 21.53 15.16
CA TYR A 73 -1.61 20.72 15.36
C TYR A 73 -1.37 19.59 16.37
N TYR A 74 -2.40 19.31 17.18
CA TYR A 74 -2.49 18.12 18.01
C TYR A 74 -3.35 17.04 17.36
N TYR A 75 -3.25 15.79 17.83
CA TYR A 75 -4.29 14.80 17.54
C TYR A 75 -5.52 15.06 18.42
N GLY A 76 -6.69 14.65 17.97
CA GLY A 76 -7.87 14.59 18.84
C GLY A 76 -9.05 13.88 18.20
N VAL A 77 -10.09 13.64 19.00
CA VAL A 77 -11.23 12.79 18.61
C VAL A 77 -12.00 13.36 17.41
N LYS A 78 -12.06 14.70 17.28
CA LYS A 78 -12.70 15.35 16.13
C LYS A 78 -12.04 15.00 14.79
N ASP A 79 -10.78 14.55 14.79
CA ASP A 79 -10.12 14.10 13.57
C ASP A 79 -10.82 12.88 12.96
N LEU A 80 -11.61 12.12 13.73
CA LEU A 80 -12.38 10.98 13.21
C LEU A 80 -13.47 11.44 12.21
N ALA A 81 -14.10 12.59 12.47
CA ALA A 81 -15.06 13.19 11.54
C ALA A 81 -14.37 13.60 10.23
N THR A 82 -13.17 14.18 10.35
CA THR A 82 -12.34 14.54 9.20
C THR A 82 -11.91 13.30 8.41
N VAL A 83 -11.42 12.24 9.08
CA VAL A 83 -11.09 10.95 8.45
C VAL A 83 -12.30 10.36 7.73
N PHE A 84 -13.49 10.41 8.33
CA PHE A 84 -14.72 9.94 7.71
C PHE A 84 -15.04 10.70 6.41
N PHE A 85 -14.96 12.04 6.43
CA PHE A 85 -15.20 12.84 5.23
C PHE A 85 -14.19 12.52 4.12
N TYR A 86 -12.89 12.49 4.44
CA TYR A 86 -11.87 12.14 3.45
C TYR A 86 -11.96 10.67 2.99
N MET A 87 -12.54 9.77 3.78
CA MET A 87 -12.87 8.41 3.33
C MET A 87 -13.92 8.45 2.22
N LEU A 88 -14.96 9.29 2.33
CA LEU A 88 -15.94 9.47 1.25
C LEU A 88 -15.26 10.01 -0.03
N VAL A 89 -14.37 10.99 0.12
CA VAL A 89 -13.57 11.52 -0.99
C VAL A 89 -12.71 10.42 -1.61
N ALA A 90 -12.07 9.57 -0.79
CA ALA A 90 -11.27 8.45 -1.27
C ALA A 90 -12.09 7.42 -2.07
N ILE A 91 -13.34 7.13 -1.66
CA ILE A 91 -14.25 6.27 -2.43
C ILE A 91 -14.56 6.89 -3.81
N ILE A 92 -14.86 8.19 -3.87
CA ILE A 92 -15.14 8.89 -5.12
C ILE A 92 -13.91 8.85 -6.04
N ILE A 93 -12.72 9.14 -5.51
CA ILE A 93 -11.45 9.10 -6.25
C ILE A 93 -11.17 7.67 -6.75
N HIS A 94 -11.36 6.66 -5.91
CA HIS A 94 -11.16 5.25 -6.29
C HIS A 94 -12.06 4.88 -7.48
N ALA A 95 -13.35 5.20 -7.40
CA ALA A 95 -14.32 4.94 -8.46
C ALA A 95 -13.96 5.71 -9.75
N THR A 96 -13.53 6.96 -9.63
CA THR A 96 -13.09 7.78 -10.76
C THR A 96 -11.88 7.17 -11.46
N ILE A 97 -10.85 6.75 -10.72
CA ILE A 97 -9.67 6.08 -11.26
C ILE A 97 -10.07 4.76 -11.93
N GLN A 98 -10.98 4.02 -11.30
CA GLN A 98 -11.47 2.73 -11.81
C GLN A 98 -12.13 2.91 -13.19
N GLU A 99 -13.08 3.84 -13.30
CA GLU A 99 -13.87 4.06 -14.51
C GLU A 99 -13.07 4.71 -15.64
N TYR A 100 -12.37 5.82 -15.35
CA TYR A 100 -11.74 6.64 -16.37
C TYR A 100 -10.36 6.15 -16.80
N VAL A 101 -9.62 5.48 -15.90
CA VAL A 101 -8.25 5.05 -16.17
C VAL A 101 -8.19 3.54 -16.37
N LEU A 102 -8.51 2.76 -15.33
CA LEU A 102 -8.25 1.32 -15.33
C LEU A 102 -9.16 0.57 -16.30
N ASP A 103 -10.45 0.84 -16.29
CA ASP A 103 -11.40 0.22 -17.22
C ASP A 103 -11.15 0.65 -18.67
N LYS A 104 -10.67 1.87 -18.89
CA LYS A 104 -10.25 2.32 -20.23
C LYS A 104 -9.06 1.50 -20.74
N ILE A 105 -8.07 1.22 -19.89
CA ILE A 105 -6.91 0.39 -20.24
C ILE A 105 -7.32 -1.06 -20.47
N ASN A 106 -8.17 -1.61 -19.60
CA ASN A 106 -8.68 -2.98 -19.73
C ASN A 106 -9.40 -3.22 -21.06
N ARG A 107 -10.24 -2.27 -21.47
CA ARG A 107 -10.95 -2.33 -22.76
C ARG A 107 -9.99 -2.30 -23.95
N ARG A 108 -8.83 -1.64 -23.84
CA ARG A 108 -7.81 -1.65 -24.89
C ARG A 108 -7.02 -2.95 -24.92
N MET A 109 -6.67 -3.49 -23.75
CA MET A 109 -5.78 -4.66 -23.63
C MET A 109 -6.51 -6.02 -23.71
N GLN A 110 -7.84 -6.03 -23.70
CA GLN A 110 -8.68 -7.24 -23.87
C GLN A 110 -8.29 -8.40 -22.93
N PHE A 111 -8.04 -8.08 -21.66
CA PHE A 111 -7.64 -9.08 -20.67
C PHE A 111 -8.77 -10.06 -20.32
N THR A 112 -8.39 -11.28 -19.90
CA THR A 112 -9.34 -12.21 -19.29
C THR A 112 -9.84 -11.66 -17.95
N LYS A 113 -11.04 -12.07 -17.51
CA LYS A 113 -11.63 -11.59 -16.25
C LYS A 113 -10.72 -11.75 -15.03
N ALA A 114 -10.00 -12.88 -14.95
CA ALA A 114 -9.07 -13.13 -13.84
C ALA A 114 -7.86 -12.18 -13.86
N LYS A 115 -7.34 -11.87 -15.06
CA LYS A 115 -6.23 -10.92 -15.24
C LYS A 115 -6.68 -9.47 -15.02
N GLN A 116 -7.90 -9.15 -15.44
CA GLN A 116 -8.52 -7.85 -15.24
C GLN A 116 -8.67 -7.50 -13.76
N ASN A 117 -9.17 -8.42 -12.93
CA ASN A 117 -9.33 -8.16 -11.49
C ASN A 117 -7.98 -7.87 -10.82
N LYS A 118 -6.93 -8.66 -11.14
CA LYS A 118 -5.58 -8.43 -10.60
C LYS A 118 -4.94 -7.14 -11.12
N PHE A 119 -5.19 -6.79 -12.38
CA PHE A 119 -4.74 -5.54 -12.96
C PHE A 119 -5.41 -4.33 -12.29
N ASN A 120 -6.72 -4.40 -12.02
CA ASN A 120 -7.46 -3.34 -11.35
C ASN A 120 -6.97 -3.11 -9.93
N GLU A 121 -6.86 -4.17 -9.15
CA GLU A 121 -6.33 -4.10 -7.78
C GLU A 121 -4.91 -3.50 -7.78
N SER A 122 -4.02 -4.03 -8.64
CA SER A 122 -2.66 -3.52 -8.75
C SER A 122 -2.58 -2.09 -9.29
N GLY A 123 -3.50 -1.70 -10.15
CA GLY A 123 -3.61 -0.35 -10.72
C GLY A 123 -3.99 0.68 -9.66
N GLN A 124 -5.04 0.38 -8.88
CA GLN A 124 -5.49 1.23 -7.78
C GLN A 124 -4.39 1.44 -6.74
N PHE A 125 -3.77 0.36 -6.29
CA PHE A 125 -2.66 0.44 -5.34
C PHE A 125 -1.46 1.20 -5.90
N SER A 126 -1.11 0.99 -7.17
CA SER A 126 -0.01 1.72 -7.81
C SER A 126 -0.24 3.23 -7.81
N VAL A 127 -1.44 3.68 -8.19
CA VAL A 127 -1.80 5.11 -8.18
C VAL A 127 -1.70 5.68 -6.75
N PHE A 128 -2.29 5.00 -5.77
CA PHE A 128 -2.25 5.43 -4.38
C PHE A 128 -0.82 5.53 -3.83
N TYR A 129 0.00 4.49 -4.01
CA TYR A 129 1.36 4.48 -3.50
C TYR A 129 2.24 5.51 -4.20
N PHE A 130 2.04 5.75 -5.50
CA PHE A 130 2.77 6.78 -6.24
C PHE A 130 2.54 8.18 -5.63
N PHE A 131 1.27 8.58 -5.48
CA PHE A 131 0.94 9.88 -4.89
C PHE A 131 1.37 9.99 -3.43
N SER A 132 1.17 8.94 -2.63
CA SER A 132 1.54 8.94 -1.22
C SER A 132 3.05 8.98 -1.00
N CYS A 133 3.85 8.31 -1.84
CA CYS A 133 5.31 8.38 -1.79
C CYS A 133 5.83 9.78 -2.13
N ILE A 134 5.32 10.40 -3.19
CA ILE A 134 5.74 11.74 -3.59
C ILE A 134 5.39 12.74 -2.50
N TRP A 135 4.15 12.68 -2.00
CA TRP A 135 3.70 13.59 -0.96
C TRP A 135 4.48 13.40 0.36
N GLY A 136 4.67 12.15 0.80
CA GLY A 136 5.44 11.88 2.02
C GLY A 136 6.91 12.28 1.90
N THR A 137 7.53 12.07 0.73
CA THR A 137 8.90 12.53 0.46
C THR A 137 8.99 14.05 0.46
N PHE A 138 8.00 14.73 -0.12
CA PHE A 138 7.92 16.19 -0.08
C PHE A 138 7.85 16.72 1.35
N ILE A 139 7.06 16.09 2.23
CA ILE A 139 6.99 16.46 3.65
C ILE A 139 8.36 16.27 4.33
N LEU A 140 9.03 15.12 4.11
CA LEU A 140 10.37 14.86 4.66
C LEU A 140 11.41 15.91 4.24
N ILE A 141 11.34 16.36 2.98
CA ILE A 141 12.20 17.45 2.48
C ILE A 141 11.83 18.77 3.15
N SER A 142 10.55 19.10 3.25
CA SER A 142 10.07 20.36 3.81
C SER A 142 10.39 20.53 5.31
N GLU A 143 10.49 19.43 6.06
CA GLU A 143 10.87 19.41 7.48
C GLU A 143 12.40 19.23 7.66
N ASN A 144 13.21 19.42 6.61
CA ASN A 144 14.67 19.28 6.61
C ASN A 144 15.20 17.92 7.14
N CYS A 145 14.38 16.87 7.12
CA CYS A 145 14.75 15.55 7.65
C CYS A 145 15.86 14.86 6.84
N LEU A 146 16.06 15.24 5.57
CA LEU A 146 17.18 14.74 4.76
C LEU A 146 18.51 15.43 5.08
N SER A 147 18.47 16.69 5.50
CA SER A 147 19.65 17.50 5.79
C SER A 147 20.14 17.29 7.22
N ASP A 148 19.23 17.19 8.19
CA ASP A 148 19.53 16.78 9.55
C ASP A 148 18.74 15.50 9.89
N PRO A 149 19.33 14.31 9.64
CA PRO A 149 18.72 13.06 10.03
C PRO A 149 18.40 13.01 11.51
N THR A 150 19.11 13.70 12.41
CA THR A 150 18.85 13.56 13.85
C THR A 150 17.42 13.99 14.26
N LEU A 151 16.75 14.79 13.43
CA LEU A 151 15.37 15.25 13.64
C LEU A 151 14.32 14.14 13.64
N ILE A 152 14.50 13.05 12.91
CA ILE A 152 13.50 11.96 12.87
C ILE A 152 13.53 11.10 14.14
N TRP A 153 14.62 11.18 14.91
CA TRP A 153 14.83 10.43 16.15
C TRP A 153 14.70 11.29 17.40
N ARG A 154 14.88 12.62 17.30
CA ARG A 154 14.66 13.54 18.41
C ARG A 154 13.18 13.61 18.77
N ALA A 155 12.87 13.37 20.04
CA ALA A 155 11.55 13.65 20.59
C ALA A 155 11.32 15.17 20.55
N HIS A 156 10.41 15.62 19.67
CA HIS A 156 10.05 17.04 19.62
C HIS A 156 9.47 17.47 20.98
N PRO A 157 9.98 18.55 21.60
CA PRO A 157 9.60 18.95 22.96
C PRO A 157 8.09 19.25 23.11
N HIS A 158 7.38 19.59 22.03
CA HIS A 158 5.98 20.02 22.10
C HIS A 158 4.92 19.02 21.64
N ARG A 159 5.27 17.80 21.20
CA ARG A 159 4.29 16.79 20.70
C ARG A 159 3.27 17.38 19.73
N MET A 160 3.74 18.16 18.77
CA MET A 160 2.90 18.82 17.75
C MET A 160 3.31 18.37 16.35
N MET A 161 2.41 18.53 15.38
CA MET A 161 2.65 18.26 13.97
C MET A 161 2.29 19.46 13.10
N THR A 162 2.99 19.60 11.98
CA THR A 162 2.64 20.61 10.97
C THR A 162 1.37 20.23 10.23
N PHE A 163 0.74 21.22 9.59
CA PHE A 163 -0.46 21.00 8.77
C PHE A 163 -0.27 19.87 7.76
N GLN A 164 0.85 19.88 7.01
CA GLN A 164 1.10 18.91 5.95
C GLN A 164 1.26 17.49 6.51
N MET A 165 1.99 17.33 7.61
CA MET A 165 2.16 16.05 8.29
C MET A 165 0.81 15.52 8.80
N LYS A 166 0.02 16.37 9.48
CA LYS A 166 -1.30 15.98 9.98
C LYS A 166 -2.22 15.56 8.85
N PHE A 167 -2.29 16.37 7.79
CA PHE A 167 -3.16 16.11 6.67
C PHE A 167 -2.78 14.82 5.93
N PHE A 168 -1.47 14.54 5.83
CA PHE A 168 -0.98 13.28 5.30
C PHE A 168 -1.53 12.10 6.11
N TYR A 169 -1.33 12.06 7.42
CA TYR A 169 -1.81 10.95 8.27
C TYR A 169 -3.34 10.77 8.20
N ILE A 170 -4.11 11.85 8.25
CA ILE A 170 -5.57 11.78 8.10
C ILE A 170 -5.96 11.21 6.74
N SER A 171 -5.29 11.64 5.67
CA SER A 171 -5.54 11.11 4.32
C SER A 171 -5.16 9.64 4.20
N GLN A 172 -4.06 9.21 4.83
CA GLN A 172 -3.66 7.80 4.85
C GLN A 172 -4.68 6.93 5.60
N LEU A 173 -5.15 7.38 6.77
CA LEU A 173 -6.22 6.69 7.50
C LEU A 173 -7.51 6.62 6.67
N ALA A 174 -7.93 7.74 6.09
CA ALA A 174 -9.11 7.81 5.24
C ALA A 174 -9.03 6.82 4.07
N TYR A 175 -7.87 6.71 3.41
CA TYR A 175 -7.66 5.72 2.37
C TYR A 175 -7.77 4.29 2.93
N TRP A 176 -7.09 3.93 4.01
CA TRP A 176 -7.21 2.55 4.50
C TRP A 176 -8.60 2.21 5.05
N PHE A 177 -9.35 3.19 5.55
CA PHE A 177 -10.77 3.02 5.87
C PHE A 177 -11.64 2.86 4.62
N HIS A 178 -11.34 3.56 3.50
CA HIS A 178 -12.08 3.42 2.24
C HIS A 178 -12.01 1.98 1.70
N ALA A 179 -10.91 1.28 1.98
CA ALA A 179 -10.71 -0.08 1.51
C ALA A 179 -11.76 -1.05 2.09
N LEU A 180 -12.33 -0.78 3.28
CA LEU A 180 -13.34 -1.63 3.92
C LEU A 180 -14.67 -1.71 3.14
N PRO A 181 -15.37 -0.59 2.84
CA PRO A 181 -16.55 -0.62 1.98
C PRO A 181 -16.18 -1.05 0.55
N GLU A 182 -14.96 -0.78 0.08
CA GLU A 182 -14.51 -1.23 -1.24
C GLU A 182 -14.47 -2.76 -1.36
N LEU A 183 -14.13 -3.50 -0.29
CA LEU A 183 -14.21 -4.97 -0.29
C LEU A 183 -15.62 -5.46 -0.63
N TYR A 184 -16.64 -4.73 -0.17
CA TYR A 184 -18.03 -4.99 -0.46
C TYR A 184 -18.38 -4.57 -1.90
N PHE A 185 -17.92 -3.39 -2.34
CA PHE A 185 -18.19 -2.88 -3.68
C PHE A 185 -17.57 -3.73 -4.80
N GLN A 186 -16.40 -4.32 -4.55
CA GLN A 186 -15.71 -5.19 -5.50
C GLN A 186 -16.22 -6.65 -5.50
N LYS A 187 -17.18 -6.99 -4.63
CA LYS A 187 -17.73 -8.36 -4.51
C LYS A 187 -16.65 -9.43 -4.35
N ILE A 188 -15.70 -9.17 -3.45
CA ILE A 188 -14.56 -10.07 -3.26
C ILE A 188 -15.06 -11.42 -2.74
N ARG A 189 -14.37 -12.50 -3.15
CA ARG A 189 -14.72 -13.86 -2.73
C ARG A 189 -14.63 -13.95 -1.21
N LYS A 190 -15.62 -14.56 -0.57
CA LYS A 190 -15.70 -14.69 0.89
C LYS A 190 -14.44 -15.30 1.55
N GLN A 191 -13.72 -16.14 0.81
CA GLN A 191 -12.47 -16.78 1.24
C GLN A 191 -11.29 -15.80 1.34
N ASP A 192 -11.29 -14.74 0.53
CA ASP A 192 -10.19 -13.76 0.46
C ASP A 192 -10.39 -12.59 1.44
N ILE A 193 -11.63 -12.34 1.89
CA ILE A 193 -12.01 -11.27 2.84
C ILE A 193 -11.15 -11.26 4.12
N PRO A 194 -11.00 -12.37 4.87
CA PRO A 194 -10.26 -12.32 6.15
C PRO A 194 -8.80 -11.91 5.95
N ARG A 195 -8.17 -12.36 4.87
CA ARG A 195 -6.79 -12.00 4.54
C ARG A 195 -6.68 -10.50 4.24
N GLN A 196 -7.61 -9.94 3.48
CA GLN A 196 -7.62 -8.51 3.16
C GLN A 196 -7.95 -7.64 4.38
N LEU A 197 -8.85 -8.08 5.25
CA LEU A 197 -9.13 -7.40 6.51
C LEU A 197 -7.91 -7.33 7.42
N VAL A 198 -7.14 -8.42 7.53
CA VAL A 198 -5.86 -8.39 8.28
C VAL A 198 -4.90 -7.40 7.63
N TYR A 199 -4.77 -7.40 6.30
CA TYR A 199 -3.90 -6.48 5.59
C TYR A 199 -4.28 -5.00 5.82
N ILE A 200 -5.55 -4.66 5.70
CA ILE A 200 -6.08 -3.31 5.97
C ILE A 200 -5.90 -2.94 7.44
N GLY A 201 -6.23 -3.86 8.34
CA GLY A 201 -6.10 -3.68 9.79
C GLY A 201 -4.67 -3.41 10.23
N LEU A 202 -3.68 -4.08 9.61
CA LEU A 202 -2.27 -3.82 9.86
C LEU A 202 -1.87 -2.40 9.43
N HIS A 203 -2.34 -1.91 8.29
CA HIS A 203 -2.07 -0.54 7.86
C HIS A 203 -2.68 0.49 8.82
N LEU A 204 -3.97 0.32 9.14
CA LEU A 204 -4.66 1.19 10.10
C LEU A 204 -3.94 1.18 11.45
N PHE A 205 -3.58 0.02 11.96
CA PHE A 205 -2.86 -0.11 13.23
C PHE A 205 -1.54 0.67 13.27
N HIS A 206 -0.68 0.53 12.25
CA HIS A 206 0.61 1.22 12.24
C HIS A 206 0.48 2.72 11.99
N ILE A 207 -0.44 3.14 11.10
CA ILE A 207 -0.69 4.56 10.82
C ILE A 207 -1.28 5.25 12.05
N THR A 208 -2.29 4.64 12.69
CA THR A 208 -2.88 5.14 13.95
C THR A 208 -1.86 5.14 15.08
N GLY A 209 -1.05 4.08 15.20
CA GLY A 209 0.03 4.00 16.19
C GLY A 209 1.05 5.12 16.01
N ALA A 210 1.49 5.37 14.77
CA ALA A 210 2.40 6.48 14.47
C ALA A 210 1.78 7.86 14.80
N TYR A 211 0.51 8.05 14.46
CA TYR A 211 -0.24 9.29 14.67
C TYR A 211 -0.47 9.59 16.17
N LEU A 212 -0.98 8.63 16.93
CA LEU A 212 -1.35 8.82 18.35
C LEU A 212 -0.13 8.86 19.28
N LEU A 213 0.94 8.16 18.93
CA LEU A 213 2.17 8.12 19.73
C LEU A 213 3.16 9.23 19.37
N TYR A 214 2.80 10.15 18.48
CA TYR A 214 3.66 11.23 17.98
C TYR A 214 4.98 10.72 17.39
N LEU A 215 4.96 9.56 16.73
CA LEU A 215 6.10 9.06 15.96
C LEU A 215 6.07 9.70 14.56
N ASN A 216 5.86 11.01 14.48
CA ASN A 216 5.42 11.69 13.24
C ASN A 216 6.43 11.52 12.09
N HIS A 217 7.66 12.01 12.26
CA HIS A 217 8.70 11.93 11.22
C HIS A 217 9.15 10.50 10.97
N LEU A 218 9.24 9.71 12.04
CA LEU A 218 9.68 8.33 11.98
C LEU A 218 8.67 7.42 11.27
N GLY A 219 7.41 7.51 11.67
CA GLY A 219 6.29 6.84 11.02
C GLY A 219 6.18 7.25 9.57
N LEU A 220 6.35 8.54 9.25
CA LEU A 220 6.35 9.04 7.88
C LEU A 220 7.47 8.40 7.05
N LEU A 221 8.70 8.36 7.57
CA LEU A 221 9.83 7.72 6.90
C LEU A 221 9.55 6.24 6.62
N LEU A 222 9.08 5.50 7.64
CA LEU A 222 8.74 4.08 7.50
C LEU A 222 7.61 3.86 6.48
N LEU A 223 6.58 4.71 6.49
CA LEU A 223 5.47 4.70 5.53
C LEU A 223 5.95 4.95 4.11
N VAL A 224 6.78 5.98 3.89
CA VAL A 224 7.32 6.32 2.56
C VAL A 224 8.18 5.18 2.02
N LEU A 225 9.08 4.64 2.83
CA LEU A 225 9.91 3.50 2.43
C LEU A 225 9.05 2.27 2.10
N HIS A 226 8.07 1.96 2.94
CA HIS A 226 7.15 0.85 2.71
C HIS A 226 6.36 1.02 1.41
N TYR A 227 5.70 2.18 1.23
CA TYR A 227 4.91 2.49 0.04
C TYR A 227 5.76 2.50 -1.23
N PHE A 228 7.02 2.94 -1.16
CA PHE A 228 7.90 2.92 -2.32
C PHE A 228 8.17 1.49 -2.78
N VAL A 229 8.41 0.58 -1.83
CA VAL A 229 8.63 -0.83 -2.15
C VAL A 229 7.36 -1.50 -2.68
N GLU A 230 6.18 -1.17 -2.13
CA GLU A 230 4.91 -1.67 -2.66
C GLU A 230 4.60 -1.11 -4.06
N LEU A 231 4.88 0.17 -4.30
CA LEU A 231 4.74 0.79 -5.62
C LEU A 231 5.54 0.05 -6.68
N LEU A 232 6.82 -0.24 -6.41
CA LEU A 232 7.67 -0.99 -7.34
C LEU A 232 7.11 -2.39 -7.62
N SER A 233 6.55 -3.06 -6.60
CA SER A 233 5.91 -4.37 -6.73
C SER A 233 4.69 -4.31 -7.65
N HIS A 234 3.80 -3.34 -7.43
CA HIS A 234 2.59 -3.16 -8.24
C HIS A 234 2.89 -2.70 -9.67
N MET A 235 3.86 -1.81 -9.85
CA MET A 235 4.32 -1.40 -11.18
C MET A 235 4.92 -2.58 -11.95
N CYS A 236 5.74 -3.41 -11.30
CA CYS A 236 6.24 -4.63 -11.91
C CYS A 236 5.10 -5.58 -12.32
N GLY A 237 4.07 -5.72 -11.48
CA GLY A 237 2.87 -6.50 -11.79
C GLY A 237 2.13 -5.97 -13.01
N LEU A 238 1.92 -4.66 -13.11
CA LEU A 238 1.25 -4.02 -14.25
C LEU A 238 2.02 -4.20 -15.57
N PHE A 239 3.35 -4.08 -15.55
CA PHE A 239 4.18 -4.36 -16.72
C PHE A 239 4.12 -5.83 -17.13
N TYR A 240 4.13 -6.75 -16.17
CA TYR A 240 3.99 -8.18 -16.45
C TYR A 240 2.65 -8.51 -17.12
N PHE A 241 1.56 -7.89 -16.67
CA PHE A 241 0.26 -8.09 -17.30
C PHE A 241 0.19 -7.47 -18.70
N SER A 242 1.01 -6.46 -19.00
CA SER A 242 0.95 -5.77 -20.29
C SER A 242 1.66 -6.52 -21.41
N ASP A 243 2.81 -7.15 -21.15
CA ASP A 243 3.56 -7.87 -22.19
C ASP A 243 4.37 -9.06 -21.62
N GLU A 244 4.12 -10.26 -22.14
CA GLU A 244 4.79 -11.50 -21.74
C GLU A 244 6.29 -11.55 -22.11
N LYS A 245 6.74 -10.70 -23.06
CA LYS A 245 8.15 -10.64 -23.50
C LYS A 245 9.10 -10.08 -22.44
N TYR A 246 8.60 -9.49 -21.36
CA TYR A 246 9.40 -8.85 -20.31
C TYR A 246 9.86 -9.78 -19.18
N GLN A 247 9.92 -11.10 -19.40
CA GLN A 247 10.34 -12.05 -18.35
C GLN A 247 11.71 -11.76 -17.72
N LYS A 248 12.68 -11.25 -18.49
CA LYS A 248 14.00 -10.86 -17.94
C LYS A 248 13.93 -9.66 -16.99
N GLY A 249 13.02 -8.71 -17.24
CA GLY A 249 12.80 -7.56 -16.36
C GLY A 249 12.27 -7.97 -14.98
N ILE A 250 11.43 -9.00 -14.92
CA ILE A 250 10.84 -9.52 -13.67
C ILE A 250 11.93 -9.99 -12.70
N SER A 251 13.01 -10.60 -13.19
CA SER A 251 14.13 -11.04 -12.35
C SER A 251 14.91 -9.89 -11.72
N LEU A 252 15.02 -8.75 -12.41
CA LEU A 252 15.68 -7.55 -11.87
C LEU A 252 14.80 -6.86 -10.83
N TRP A 253 13.51 -6.69 -11.14
CA TRP A 253 12.52 -6.15 -10.20
C TRP A 253 12.40 -6.98 -8.93
N ALA A 254 12.55 -8.30 -9.07
CA ALA A 254 12.64 -9.20 -7.94
C ALA A 254 13.79 -8.80 -6.99
N ILE A 255 15.01 -8.63 -7.50
CA ILE A 255 16.16 -8.26 -6.68
C ILE A 255 15.94 -6.90 -6.01
N VAL A 256 15.50 -5.90 -6.77
CA VAL A 256 15.19 -4.55 -6.26
C VAL A 256 14.17 -4.60 -5.13
N PHE A 257 13.13 -5.44 -5.26
CA PHE A 257 12.11 -5.61 -4.24
C PHE A 257 12.66 -6.22 -2.94
N ILE A 258 13.51 -7.26 -3.02
CA ILE A 258 14.15 -7.85 -1.83
C ILE A 258 15.03 -6.80 -1.15
N LEU A 259 15.85 -6.09 -1.94
CA LEU A 259 16.73 -5.07 -1.42
C LEU A 259 15.92 -3.95 -0.74
N GLY A 260 14.84 -3.50 -1.35
CA GLY A 260 13.94 -2.50 -0.76
C GLY A 260 13.35 -2.96 0.58
N ARG A 261 12.88 -4.21 0.68
CA ARG A 261 12.37 -4.77 1.94
C ARG A 261 13.44 -4.90 3.01
N LEU A 262 14.65 -5.30 2.62
CA LEU A 262 15.78 -5.38 3.54
C LEU A 262 16.14 -3.98 4.06
N MET A 263 16.14 -2.97 3.20
CA MET A 263 16.35 -1.58 3.61
C MET A 263 15.26 -1.11 4.58
N THR A 264 13.98 -1.40 4.31
CA THR A 264 12.90 -1.06 5.26
C THR A 264 13.08 -1.74 6.62
N LEU A 265 13.54 -3.01 6.61
CA LEU A 265 13.80 -3.78 7.83
C LEU A 265 14.97 -3.18 8.62
N ILE A 266 16.09 -2.87 7.94
CA ILE A 266 17.25 -2.24 8.56
C ILE A 266 16.86 -0.91 9.20
N VAL A 267 16.16 -0.05 8.47
CA VAL A 267 15.71 1.25 8.99
C VAL A 267 14.78 1.05 10.20
N SER A 268 13.86 0.08 10.17
CA SER A 268 12.96 -0.21 11.29
C SER A 268 13.70 -0.74 12.53
N VAL A 269 14.71 -1.59 12.37
CA VAL A 269 15.55 -2.09 13.47
C VAL A 269 16.38 -0.95 14.07
N LEU A 270 17.05 -0.16 13.23
CA LEU A 270 17.83 1.00 13.68
C LEU A 270 16.96 1.99 14.43
N THR A 271 15.75 2.22 13.91
CA THR A 271 14.73 3.05 14.56
C THR A 271 14.42 2.60 15.98
N VAL A 272 14.12 1.30 16.17
CA VAL A 272 13.85 0.75 17.51
C VAL A 272 15.06 0.93 18.42
N GLY A 273 16.26 0.61 17.93
CA GLY A 273 17.50 0.71 18.68
C GLY A 273 17.82 2.13 19.14
N PHE A 274 17.80 3.09 18.22
CA PHE A 274 18.06 4.50 18.54
C PHE A 274 16.95 5.11 19.41
N HIS A 275 15.69 4.72 19.22
CA HIS A 275 14.60 5.19 20.07
C HIS A 275 14.76 4.70 21.52
N LEU A 276 15.19 3.44 21.69
CA LEU A 276 15.46 2.87 23.01
C LEU A 276 16.67 3.53 23.68
N ALA A 277 17.77 3.72 22.93
CA ALA A 277 18.97 4.38 23.42
C ALA A 277 18.70 5.85 23.80
N GLY A 278 17.91 6.57 22.99
CA GLY A 278 17.50 7.94 23.28
C GLY A 278 16.60 8.05 24.51
N SER A 279 15.75 7.06 24.77
CA SER A 279 14.91 7.01 25.97
C SER A 279 15.71 6.79 27.25
N GLN A 280 16.83 6.06 27.20
CA GLN A 280 17.67 5.78 28.36
C GLN A 280 18.47 7.02 28.83
N ASN A 281 18.70 7.98 27.93
CA ASN A 281 19.40 9.23 28.21
C ASN A 281 18.49 10.37 28.73
N GLN A 282 17.19 10.13 28.92
CA GLN A 282 16.25 11.13 29.46
C GLN A 282 16.18 11.05 31.00
N ASN A 283 16.01 12.21 31.65
CA ASN A 283 15.99 12.34 33.12
C ASN A 283 14.98 11.35 33.76
N PRO A 284 15.37 10.62 34.83
CA PRO A 284 14.55 9.59 35.46
C PRO A 284 13.17 10.08 35.94
N ASP A 285 13.01 11.36 36.27
CA ASP A 285 11.72 11.93 36.70
C ASP A 285 10.68 12.07 35.57
N ALA A 286 11.12 12.10 34.29
CA ALA A 286 10.24 12.10 33.13
C ALA A 286 9.77 10.67 32.73
N ILE A 287 10.44 9.64 33.25
CA ILE A 287 10.20 8.23 32.92
C ILE A 287 8.99 7.70 33.70
N THR A 288 8.81 8.13 34.95
CA THR A 288 7.80 7.60 35.89
C THR A 288 6.35 7.89 35.45
N GLY A 289 6.09 8.98 34.75
CA GLY A 289 4.74 9.32 34.24
C GLY A 289 4.39 8.76 32.86
N ASN A 290 5.36 8.20 32.12
CA ASN A 290 5.23 7.97 30.67
C ASN A 290 5.63 6.56 30.21
N VAL A 291 5.85 5.62 31.14
CA VAL A 291 6.21 4.22 30.85
C VAL A 291 5.20 3.51 29.95
N ASN A 292 3.89 3.73 30.14
CA ASN A 292 2.86 3.11 29.29
C ASN A 292 2.93 3.59 27.84
N VAL A 293 3.23 4.88 27.61
CA VAL A 293 3.35 5.46 26.27
C VAL A 293 4.65 5.01 25.61
N LEU A 294 5.74 4.94 26.37
CA LEU A 294 7.01 4.40 25.88
C LEU A 294 6.86 2.92 25.50
N ALA A 295 6.19 2.11 26.34
CA ALA A 295 5.88 0.72 26.04
C ALA A 295 5.02 0.59 24.78
N ALA A 296 4.01 1.46 24.62
CA ALA A 296 3.19 1.49 23.40
C ALA A 296 4.01 1.83 22.14
N LYS A 297 4.95 2.78 22.23
CA LYS A 297 5.88 3.11 21.11
C LYS A 297 6.74 1.91 20.74
N ILE A 298 7.35 1.26 21.74
CA ILE A 298 8.17 0.07 21.52
C ILE A 298 7.32 -1.06 20.93
N ALA A 299 6.09 -1.25 21.40
CA ALA A 299 5.16 -2.26 20.87
C ALA A 299 4.82 -2.03 19.39
N VAL A 300 4.48 -0.80 18.99
CA VAL A 300 4.17 -0.47 17.59
C VAL A 300 5.39 -0.59 16.68
N LEU A 301 6.58 -0.17 17.16
CA LEU A 301 7.80 -0.28 16.36
C LEU A 301 8.28 -1.73 16.25
N SER A 302 8.18 -2.51 17.33
CA SER A 302 8.52 -3.94 17.32
C SER A 302 7.57 -4.74 16.44
N SER A 303 6.26 -4.49 16.49
CA SER A 303 5.30 -5.16 15.60
C SER A 303 5.60 -4.88 14.12
N SER A 304 5.94 -3.64 13.79
CA SER A 304 6.36 -3.25 12.43
C SER A 304 7.59 -4.05 11.99
N CYS A 305 8.61 -4.13 12.85
CA CYS A 305 9.81 -4.92 12.59
C CYS A 305 9.52 -6.41 12.40
N THR A 306 8.69 -7.01 13.26
CA THR A 306 8.31 -8.43 13.17
C THR A 306 7.57 -8.72 11.87
N ILE A 307 6.64 -7.85 11.46
CA ILE A 307 5.89 -8.02 10.20
C ILE A 307 6.82 -7.88 9.00
N GLN A 308 7.72 -6.88 8.99
CA GLN A 308 8.69 -6.72 7.91
C GLN A 308 9.63 -7.91 7.82
N ALA A 309 10.12 -8.44 8.95
CA ALA A 309 10.94 -9.64 8.99
C ALA A 309 10.18 -10.86 8.45
N TYR A 310 8.94 -11.06 8.90
CA TYR A 310 8.09 -12.17 8.45
C TYR A 310 7.80 -12.12 6.94
N VAL A 311 7.42 -10.95 6.41
CA VAL A 311 7.14 -10.77 4.98
C VAL A 311 8.42 -11.00 4.16
N THR A 312 9.54 -10.41 4.58
CA THR A 312 10.83 -10.56 3.89
C THR A 312 11.30 -12.01 3.90
N TRP A 313 11.19 -12.69 5.05
CA TRP A 313 11.51 -14.10 5.19
C TRP A 313 10.72 -14.96 4.20
N ASN A 314 9.39 -14.84 4.21
CA ASN A 314 8.52 -15.61 3.31
C ASN A 314 8.85 -15.38 1.83
N LEU A 315 9.14 -14.14 1.44
CA LEU A 315 9.50 -13.80 0.07
C LEU A 315 10.84 -14.43 -0.35
N ILE A 316 11.83 -14.41 0.54
CA ILE A 316 13.14 -15.03 0.31
C ILE A 316 12.96 -16.54 0.19
N THR A 317 12.23 -17.18 1.11
CA THR A 317 11.99 -18.63 1.08
C THR A 317 11.27 -19.06 -0.19
N LEU A 318 10.20 -18.37 -0.60
CA LEU A 318 9.45 -18.70 -1.81
C LEU A 318 10.30 -18.55 -3.07
N ARG A 319 11.21 -17.57 -3.11
CA ARG A 319 12.09 -17.38 -4.26
C ARG A 319 13.24 -18.37 -4.28
N LEU A 320 13.79 -18.70 -3.12
CA LEU A 320 14.80 -19.74 -2.99
C LEU A 320 14.24 -21.08 -3.45
N GLN A 321 13.01 -21.41 -3.04
CA GLN A 321 12.31 -22.61 -3.50
C GLN A 321 12.14 -22.63 -5.01
N ARG A 322 11.64 -21.55 -5.61
CA ARG A 322 11.50 -21.45 -7.07
C ARG A 322 12.84 -21.57 -7.80
N TRP A 323 13.88 -20.92 -7.29
CA TRP A 323 15.21 -20.98 -7.88
C TRP A 323 15.82 -22.40 -7.80
N ILE A 324 15.60 -23.11 -6.70
CA ILE A 324 15.99 -24.52 -6.56
C ILE A 324 15.21 -25.40 -7.56
N GLU A 325 13.90 -25.20 -7.67
CA GLU A 325 13.05 -25.92 -8.63
C GLU A 325 13.51 -25.69 -10.08
N ASP A 326 13.74 -24.43 -10.46
CA ASP A 326 14.20 -24.06 -11.80
C ASP A 326 15.59 -24.64 -12.11
N SER A 327 16.51 -24.60 -11.13
CA SER A 327 17.85 -25.18 -11.25
C SER A 327 17.80 -26.71 -11.41
N ASN A 328 16.92 -27.39 -10.66
CA ASN A 328 16.71 -28.83 -10.77
C ASN A 328 16.11 -29.22 -12.12
N ILE A 329 15.14 -28.44 -12.63
CA ILE A 329 14.55 -28.65 -13.96
C ILE A 329 15.62 -28.46 -15.04
N GLN A 330 16.42 -27.40 -14.97
CA GLN A 330 17.49 -27.13 -15.94
C GLN A 330 18.56 -28.24 -15.91
N ALA A 331 18.99 -28.68 -14.73
CA ALA A 331 19.94 -29.78 -14.56
C ALA A 331 19.39 -31.11 -15.12
N SER A 332 18.11 -31.41 -14.90
CA SER A 332 17.46 -32.61 -15.45
C SER A 332 17.35 -32.57 -16.98
N CYS A 333 17.11 -31.38 -17.55
CA CYS A 333 17.00 -31.19 -18.99
C CYS A 333 18.37 -31.28 -19.68
N MET A 334 19.44 -30.79 -19.03
CA MET A 334 20.81 -30.96 -19.51
C MET A 334 21.26 -32.42 -19.45
N LYS A 335 20.92 -33.16 -18.38
CA LYS A 335 21.19 -34.61 -18.28
C LYS A 335 20.45 -35.41 -19.38
N LYS A 336 19.18 -35.10 -19.67
CA LYS A 336 18.42 -35.71 -20.78
C LYS A 336 18.97 -35.36 -22.18
N LYS A 337 19.46 -34.14 -22.38
CA LYS A 337 20.15 -33.76 -23.64
C LYS A 337 21.46 -34.54 -23.83
N ARG A 338 22.23 -34.72 -22.75
CA ARG A 338 23.50 -35.47 -22.78
C ARG A 338 23.29 -36.96 -23.05
N SER A 339 22.25 -37.58 -22.47
CA SER A 339 21.89 -38.98 -22.75
C SER A 339 21.37 -39.20 -24.18
N ARG A 340 20.56 -38.28 -24.73
CA ARG A 340 20.12 -38.33 -26.14
C ARG A 340 21.27 -38.13 -27.14
N SER A 341 22.22 -37.24 -26.84
CA SER A 341 23.42 -37.05 -27.67
C SER A 341 24.33 -38.29 -27.67
N SER A 342 24.47 -38.97 -26.52
CA SER A 342 25.22 -40.21 -26.43
C SER A 342 24.55 -41.35 -27.21
N LYS A 343 23.22 -41.45 -27.16
CA LYS A 343 22.46 -42.49 -27.88
C LYS A 343 22.48 -42.29 -29.40
N LYS A 344 22.41 -41.03 -29.87
CA LYS A 344 22.51 -40.67 -31.29
C LYS A 344 23.92 -40.89 -31.88
N ARG A 345 24.97 -40.97 -31.03
CA ARG A 345 26.34 -41.28 -31.48
C ARG A 345 26.55 -42.79 -31.70
N THR A 346 25.69 -43.64 -31.14
CA THR A 346 25.76 -45.11 -31.31
C THR A 346 24.92 -45.60 -32.50
N GLU A 347 23.95 -44.82 -32.98
CA GLU A 347 23.06 -45.17 -34.10
C GLU A 347 23.45 -44.56 -35.45
N ASN A 348 24.52 -43.76 -35.54
CA ASN A 348 24.97 -43.19 -36.81
C ASN A 348 25.83 -44.18 -37.63
N GLY A 349 25.18 -45.27 -38.04
CA GLY A 349 25.53 -46.06 -39.22
C GLY A 349 24.24 -46.34 -39.95
N VAL A 350 24.08 -45.77 -41.15
CA VAL A 350 22.93 -45.85 -42.08
C VAL A 350 21.85 -44.75 -41.94
N GLY A 351 21.95 -43.76 -42.85
CA GLY A 351 20.82 -43.33 -43.70
C GLY A 351 19.77 -42.32 -43.18
N MET A 352 19.74 -41.17 -43.89
CA MET A 352 18.56 -40.34 -44.22
C MET A 352 18.03 -39.28 -43.25
N GLU A 353 17.73 -38.13 -43.86
CA GLU A 353 17.12 -36.90 -43.33
C GLU A 353 15.81 -37.14 -42.56
N THR A 354 15.56 -36.28 -41.54
CA THR A 354 14.30 -35.52 -41.44
C THR A 354 14.35 -34.50 -40.31
N SER A 355 13.87 -33.30 -40.65
CA SER A 355 13.43 -32.24 -39.76
C SER A 355 12.57 -32.78 -38.61
N ASN A 356 12.82 -32.33 -37.37
CA ASN A 356 11.74 -32.00 -36.46
C ASN A 356 12.20 -31.13 -35.27
N ARG A 357 11.63 -29.92 -35.28
CA ARG A 357 11.47 -28.97 -34.18
C ARG A 357 10.88 -29.70 -32.96
N VAL A 358 11.58 -29.69 -31.83
CA VAL A 358 11.01 -30.13 -30.54
C VAL A 358 11.15 -28.99 -29.54
N ASP A 359 10.04 -28.28 -29.37
CA ASP A 359 9.80 -27.35 -28.28
C ASP A 359 10.03 -28.05 -26.93
N CYS A 360 10.98 -27.53 -26.15
CA CYS A 360 11.01 -27.75 -24.70
C CYS A 360 10.34 -26.55 -24.03
N LEU A 361 9.02 -26.45 -24.17
CA LEU A 361 8.22 -25.61 -23.29
C LEU A 361 7.34 -26.55 -22.46
N PRO A 362 7.57 -26.69 -21.14
CA PRO A 362 6.58 -27.32 -20.31
C PRO A 362 5.40 -26.34 -20.19
N LYS A 363 4.23 -26.74 -20.72
CA LYS A 363 2.96 -26.08 -20.40
C LYS A 363 2.77 -26.17 -18.87
N ARG A 364 2.97 -25.05 -18.19
CA ARG A 364 2.62 -24.87 -16.78
C ARG A 364 1.10 -25.02 -16.66
N LYS A 365 0.63 -26.17 -16.17
CA LYS A 365 -0.71 -26.27 -15.60
C LYS A 365 -0.68 -25.53 -14.28
N GLU A 366 -1.23 -24.32 -14.23
CA GLU A 366 -1.59 -23.66 -12.98
C GLU A 366 -2.57 -24.58 -12.24
N LYS A 367 -2.09 -25.24 -11.18
CA LYS A 367 -2.99 -25.75 -10.13
C LYS A 367 -3.29 -24.56 -9.23
N SER A 368 -4.54 -24.13 -9.26
CA SER A 368 -5.13 -23.26 -8.25
C SER A 368 -5.15 -23.99 -6.91
N SER A 369 -4.48 -23.44 -5.91
CA SER A 369 -4.82 -23.57 -4.50
C SER A 369 -4.39 -22.30 -3.79
#